data_AF-A0A099NTE4-F1
#
_entry.id   AF-A0A099NTE4-F1
#
_cell.length_a   1.000
_cell.length_b   1.000
_cell.length_c   1.000
_cell.angle_alpha   90.00
_cell.angle_beta   90.00
_cell.angle_gamma   90.00
#
_symmetry.space_group_name_H-M   'P 1'
#
loop_
_entity.id
_entity.type
_entity.pdbx_description
1 polymer ?
#
loop_
_entity_poly.entity_id
_entity_poly.type
_entity_poly.pdbx_seq_one_letter_code
_entity_poly.pdbx_strand_id
1 'polypeptide(L)'
;MSYTLKIAGKAPAVDYALMSAAAFVNTSTDASVKLEFLDSKTISKDINASAQLLKDGESVATDSAEILNYLATEYPSAILAKEESQKWIKFAYEKLLVKDFKKLSLDLETIEQHLNLRSFFVGYKITAADIAVWGALRANPVMGSVIKNSVYINVTRWYQFLESDKRFGEMATLLSSSLAELKKAAK
;
A
#
# COMPACT_ATOMS: atom_id res chain seq x y z
N MET A 1 -20.96 7.72 7.62
CA MET A 1 -20.09 6.69 8.20
C MET A 1 -18.67 7.22 8.18
N SER A 2 -17.97 7.18 9.31
CA SER A 2 -16.61 7.70 9.45
C SER A 2 -15.63 6.53 9.48
N TYR A 3 -14.73 6.48 8.50
CA TYR A 3 -13.65 5.50 8.49
C TYR A 3 -12.35 6.15 8.96
N THR A 4 -11.64 5.46 9.86
CA THR A 4 -10.29 5.86 10.28
C THR A 4 -9.33 4.70 10.03
N LEU A 5 -8.30 4.95 9.24
CA LEU A 5 -7.23 4.03 8.95
C LEU A 5 -6.01 4.42 9.79
N LYS A 6 -5.71 3.61 10.80
CA LYS A 6 -4.51 3.73 11.63
C LYS A 6 -3.35 3.05 10.94
N ILE A 7 -2.19 3.72 10.88
CA ILE A 7 -0.95 3.21 10.29
C ILE A 7 0.18 3.31 11.31
N ALA A 8 0.85 2.19 11.57
CA ALA A 8 2.06 2.13 12.38
C ALA A 8 3.26 2.64 11.57
N GLY A 9 3.66 3.90 11.80
CA GLY A 9 4.64 4.59 10.97
C GLY A 9 6.09 4.11 11.12
N LYS A 10 6.39 3.29 12.14
CA LYS A 10 7.70 2.63 12.29
C LYS A 10 7.62 1.11 12.06
N ALA A 11 6.54 0.61 11.46
CA ALA A 11 6.44 -0.81 11.14
C ALA A 11 7.64 -1.28 10.30
N PRO A 12 8.14 -2.52 10.48
CA PRO A 12 9.23 -3.07 9.68
C PRO A 12 8.97 -3.08 8.16
N ALA A 13 7.69 -3.09 7.78
CA ALA A 13 7.14 -2.78 6.48
C ALA A 13 5.91 -1.90 6.71
N VAL A 14 5.94 -0.65 6.26
CA VAL A 14 4.83 0.30 6.42
C VAL A 14 3.79 0.07 5.30
N ASP A 15 2.50 0.07 5.62
CA ASP A 15 1.41 -0.19 4.66
C ASP A 15 1.13 1.00 3.72
N TYR A 16 2.06 1.28 2.82
CA TYR A 16 1.86 2.27 1.75
C TYR A 16 0.69 1.95 0.82
N ALA A 17 0.34 0.66 0.68
CA ALA A 17 -0.82 0.23 -0.11
C ALA A 17 -2.12 0.80 0.47
N LEU A 18 -2.31 0.69 1.79
CA LEU A 18 -3.52 1.17 2.46
C LEU A 18 -3.59 2.70 2.52
N MET A 19 -2.45 3.36 2.70
CA MET A 19 -2.37 4.83 2.57
C MET A 19 -2.83 5.28 1.18
N SER A 20 -2.34 4.61 0.14
CA SER A 20 -2.72 4.91 -1.24
C SER A 20 -4.20 4.60 -1.47
N ALA A 21 -4.71 3.46 -0.97
CA ALA A 21 -6.13 3.11 -1.06
C ALA A 21 -7.03 4.20 -0.45
N ALA A 22 -6.69 4.70 0.75
CA ALA A 22 -7.40 5.82 1.36
C ALA A 22 -7.33 7.09 0.50
N ALA A 23 -6.18 7.40 -0.10
CA ALA A 23 -6.04 8.53 -1.02
C ALA A 23 -6.93 8.38 -2.27
N PHE A 24 -7.05 7.17 -2.83
CA PHE A 24 -7.99 6.90 -3.94
C PHE A 24 -9.44 7.16 -3.54
N VAL A 25 -9.87 6.68 -2.37
CA VAL A 25 -11.23 6.93 -1.86
C VAL A 25 -11.47 8.44 -1.68
N ASN A 26 -10.55 9.13 -1.01
CA ASN A 26 -10.69 10.55 -0.68
C ASN A 26 -10.64 11.50 -1.89
N THR A 27 -10.10 11.05 -3.02
CA THR A 27 -9.97 11.87 -4.24
C THR A 27 -10.97 11.49 -5.33
N SER A 28 -11.54 10.29 -5.27
CA SER A 28 -12.43 9.76 -6.32
C SER A 28 -13.91 9.71 -5.88
N THR A 29 -14.19 10.03 -4.61
CA THR A 29 -15.54 9.98 -4.03
C THR A 29 -15.74 11.15 -3.06
N ASP A 30 -17.00 11.40 -2.67
CA ASP A 30 -17.34 12.34 -1.60
C ASP A 30 -17.15 11.76 -0.18
N ALA A 31 -16.71 10.50 -0.09
CA ALA A 31 -16.39 9.86 1.18
C ALA A 31 -14.98 10.22 1.66
N SER A 32 -14.74 10.04 2.96
CA SER A 32 -13.45 10.33 3.59
C SER A 32 -13.03 9.19 4.51
N VAL A 33 -11.87 8.61 4.23
CA VAL A 33 -11.09 7.74 5.09
C VAL A 33 -10.00 8.58 5.75
N LYS A 34 -10.16 8.85 7.05
CA LYS A 34 -9.18 9.61 7.84
C LYS A 34 -7.93 8.76 8.05
N LEU A 35 -6.76 9.29 7.73
CA LEU A 35 -5.48 8.68 8.07
C LEU A 35 -5.04 9.12 9.47
N GLU A 36 -4.69 8.16 10.32
CA GLU A 36 -4.12 8.39 11.65
C GLU A 36 -2.78 7.64 11.75
N PHE A 37 -1.70 8.38 11.99
CA PHE A 37 -0.36 7.78 12.10
C PHE A 37 0.03 7.57 13.55
N LEU A 38 0.70 6.45 13.82
CA LEU A 38 1.22 6.10 15.14
C LEU A 38 2.75 6.05 15.07
N ASP A 39 3.44 6.64 16.04
CA ASP A 39 4.91 6.65 16.11
C ASP A 39 5.49 5.34 16.71
N SER A 40 4.91 4.20 16.31
CA SER A 40 5.16 2.85 16.84
C SER A 40 5.39 1.83 15.71
N LYS A 41 5.93 0.66 16.09
CA LYS A 41 6.15 -0.47 15.15
C LYS A 41 4.88 -1.27 14.85
N THR A 42 3.87 -1.15 15.71
CA THR A 42 2.59 -1.86 15.67
C THR A 42 1.47 -0.91 16.06
N ILE A 43 0.22 -1.26 15.77
CA ILE A 43 -0.96 -0.46 16.15
C ILE A 43 -1.09 -0.29 17.66
N SER A 44 -0.91 -1.36 18.44
CA SER A 44 -0.85 -1.30 19.89
C SER A 44 -0.04 -2.46 20.45
N LYS A 45 0.02 -2.60 21.78
CA LYS A 45 0.61 -3.78 22.43
C LYS A 45 -0.21 -5.05 22.16
N ASP A 46 -1.53 -4.89 22.04
CA ASP A 46 -2.47 -6.00 21.85
C ASP A 46 -2.71 -6.29 20.36
N ILE A 47 -2.43 -5.32 19.48
CA ILE A 47 -2.62 -5.43 18.03
C ILE A 47 -1.25 -5.33 17.35
N ASN A 48 -0.64 -6.50 17.13
CA ASN A 48 0.63 -6.65 16.40
C ASN A 48 0.41 -6.62 14.88
N ALA A 49 -0.12 -5.52 14.38
CA ALA A 49 -0.32 -5.25 12.96
C ALA A 49 0.29 -3.90 12.57
N SER A 50 0.54 -3.70 11.29
CA SER A 50 1.03 -2.44 10.73
C SER A 50 -0.09 -1.46 10.37
N ALA A 51 -1.33 -1.95 10.26
CA ALA A 51 -2.52 -1.16 10.00
C ALA A 51 -3.74 -1.63 10.82
N GLN A 52 -4.71 -0.74 11.02
CA GLN A 52 -6.03 -1.07 11.55
C GLN A 52 -7.08 -0.16 10.91
N LEU A 53 -8.17 -0.74 10.43
CA LEU A 53 -9.33 0.02 9.96
C LEU A 53 -10.40 0.07 11.06
N LEU A 54 -10.87 1.28 11.33
CA LEU A 54 -12.01 1.55 12.20
C LEU A 54 -13.20 2.05 11.38
N LYS A 55 -14.40 1.55 11.68
CA LYS A 55 -15.67 2.08 11.21
C LYS A 55 -16.44 2.64 12.41
N ASP A 56 -16.70 3.93 12.40
CA ASP A 56 -17.40 4.64 13.47
C ASP A 56 -16.77 4.40 14.87
N GLY A 57 -15.45 4.20 14.90
CA GLY A 57 -14.65 3.96 16.11
C GLY A 57 -14.40 2.48 16.44
N GLU A 58 -15.11 1.55 15.80
CA GLU A 58 -14.99 0.11 16.05
C GLU A 58 -14.02 -0.56 15.07
N SER A 59 -13.19 -1.48 15.56
CA SER A 59 -12.23 -2.21 14.74
C SER A 59 -12.91 -3.19 13.81
N VAL A 60 -12.75 -3.01 12.51
CA VAL A 60 -13.33 -3.90 11.49
C VAL A 60 -12.32 -4.85 10.86
N ALA A 61 -11.04 -4.45 10.75
CA ALA A 61 -9.97 -5.29 10.23
C ALA A 61 -8.59 -4.80 10.69
N THR A 62 -7.63 -5.73 10.79
CA THR A 62 -6.22 -5.44 11.14
C THR A 62 -5.22 -6.07 10.17
N ASP A 63 -5.64 -7.06 9.37
CA ASP A 63 -4.82 -7.58 8.29
C ASP A 63 -4.85 -6.65 7.06
N SER A 64 -3.70 -6.43 6.44
CA SER A 64 -3.59 -5.46 5.35
C SER A 64 -4.31 -5.89 4.07
N ALA A 65 -4.39 -7.18 3.77
CA ALA A 65 -5.14 -7.68 2.63
C ALA A 65 -6.65 -7.57 2.89
N GLU A 66 -7.10 -7.92 4.10
CA GLU A 66 -8.49 -7.77 4.52
C GLU A 66 -8.94 -6.31 4.49
N ILE A 67 -8.13 -5.37 5.01
CA ILE A 67 -8.46 -3.93 4.98
C ILE A 67 -8.59 -3.43 3.54
N LEU A 68 -7.66 -3.79 2.64
CA LEU A 68 -7.74 -3.37 1.25
C LEU A 68 -9.00 -3.92 0.56
N ASN A 69 -9.33 -5.19 0.80
CA ASN A 69 -10.53 -5.83 0.29
C ASN A 69 -11.82 -5.22 0.86
N TYR A 70 -11.81 -4.82 2.13
CA TYR A 70 -12.91 -4.14 2.77
C TYR A 70 -13.15 -2.77 2.11
N LEU A 71 -12.11 -1.94 1.98
CA LEU A 71 -12.21 -0.64 1.30
C LEU A 71 -12.64 -0.78 -0.16
N ALA A 72 -12.17 -1.82 -0.87
CA ALA A 72 -12.60 -2.08 -2.25
C ALA A 72 -14.08 -2.50 -2.36
N THR A 73 -14.62 -3.14 -1.32
CA THR A 73 -16.04 -3.51 -1.27
C THR A 73 -16.92 -2.31 -0.96
N GLU A 74 -16.50 -1.45 -0.04
CA GLU A 74 -17.24 -0.22 0.33
C GLU A 74 -17.15 0.86 -0.77
N TYR A 75 -16.02 0.92 -1.50
CA TYR A 75 -15.73 1.95 -2.49
C TYR A 75 -15.34 1.38 -3.86
N PRO A 76 -16.22 0.60 -4.52
CA PRO A 76 -15.89 -0.08 -5.78
C PRO A 76 -15.67 0.87 -6.96
N SER A 77 -16.10 2.13 -6.86
CA SER A 77 -15.82 3.18 -7.85
C SER A 77 -14.42 3.80 -7.69
N ALA A 78 -13.82 3.71 -6.49
CA ALA A 78 -12.50 4.25 -6.20
C ALA A 78 -11.40 3.19 -6.29
N ILE A 79 -11.68 1.98 -5.81
CA ILE A 79 -10.74 0.86 -5.79
C ILE A 79 -11.32 -0.25 -6.68
N LEU A 80 -10.77 -0.34 -7.89
CA LEU A 80 -11.35 -1.14 -8.97
C LEU A 80 -10.90 -2.60 -8.94
N ALA A 81 -11.69 -3.46 -9.60
CA ALA A 81 -11.38 -4.86 -9.93
C ALA A 81 -10.93 -5.71 -8.74
N LYS A 82 -11.65 -5.61 -7.61
CA LYS A 82 -11.34 -6.34 -6.37
C LYS A 82 -11.18 -7.84 -6.62
N GLU A 83 -12.15 -8.48 -7.26
CA GLU A 83 -12.19 -9.93 -7.39
C GLU A 83 -11.06 -10.45 -8.31
N GLU A 84 -10.79 -9.76 -9.42
CA GLU A 84 -9.70 -10.08 -10.33
C GLU A 84 -8.31 -9.78 -9.72
N SER A 85 -8.26 -8.90 -8.72
CA SER A 85 -7.02 -8.49 -8.04
C SER A 85 -6.56 -9.46 -6.96
N GLN A 86 -7.37 -10.43 -6.53
CA GLN A 86 -7.09 -11.26 -5.35
C GLN A 86 -5.73 -11.99 -5.42
N LYS A 87 -5.39 -12.53 -6.59
CA LYS A 87 -4.08 -13.19 -6.80
C LYS A 87 -2.93 -12.24 -6.48
N TRP A 88 -3.00 -11.00 -6.95
CA TRP A 88 -1.92 -10.02 -6.81
C TRP A 88 -1.88 -9.38 -5.43
N ILE A 89 -3.04 -9.17 -4.79
CA ILE A 89 -3.12 -8.73 -3.40
C ILE A 89 -2.43 -9.75 -2.49
N LYS A 90 -2.78 -11.04 -2.63
CA LYS A 90 -2.15 -12.13 -1.89
C LYS A 90 -0.64 -12.19 -2.16
N PHE A 91 -0.25 -12.14 -3.44
CA PHE A 91 1.15 -12.16 -3.85
C PHE A 91 1.95 -11.01 -3.23
N ALA A 92 1.40 -9.79 -3.22
CA ALA A 92 2.07 -8.61 -2.68
C ALA A 92 2.43 -8.78 -1.20
N TYR A 93 1.45 -9.16 -0.37
CA TYR A 93 1.66 -9.27 1.08
C TYR A 93 2.46 -10.52 1.49
N GLU A 94 2.34 -11.63 0.75
CA GLU A 94 3.05 -12.88 1.09
C GLU A 94 4.47 -12.96 0.54
N LYS A 95 4.77 -12.31 -0.59
CA LYS A 95 6.02 -12.51 -1.33
C LYS A 95 6.91 -11.28 -1.39
N LEU A 96 6.32 -10.09 -1.56
CA LEU A 96 7.10 -8.89 -1.88
C LEU A 96 7.68 -8.17 -0.67
N LEU A 97 7.26 -8.51 0.54
CA LEU A 97 7.79 -7.94 1.78
C LEU A 97 9.06 -8.66 2.29
N VAL A 98 9.50 -9.72 1.60
CA VAL A 98 10.71 -10.47 1.93
C VAL A 98 11.96 -9.62 1.65
N LYS A 99 12.86 -9.53 2.64
CA LYS A 99 14.09 -8.73 2.56
C LYS A 99 15.30 -9.49 2.00
N ASP A 100 15.14 -10.78 1.71
CA ASP A 100 16.14 -11.62 1.04
C ASP A 100 16.02 -11.45 -0.48
N PHE A 101 17.02 -10.80 -1.08
CA PHE A 101 17.01 -10.51 -2.52
C PHE A 101 16.97 -11.77 -3.39
N LYS A 102 17.58 -12.90 -2.98
CA LYS A 102 17.58 -14.12 -3.80
C LYS A 102 16.19 -14.73 -3.92
N LYS A 103 15.38 -14.60 -2.86
CA LYS A 103 13.97 -15.03 -2.89
C LYS A 103 13.14 -14.00 -3.67
N LEU A 104 13.31 -12.73 -3.33
CA LEU A 104 12.58 -11.63 -3.95
C LEU A 104 12.80 -11.55 -5.46
N SER A 105 14.00 -11.86 -5.97
CA SER A 105 14.31 -11.81 -7.40
C SER A 105 13.45 -12.75 -8.24
N LEU A 106 13.06 -13.92 -7.70
CA LEU A 106 12.16 -14.85 -8.40
C LEU A 106 10.73 -14.29 -8.48
N ASP A 107 10.28 -13.65 -7.41
CA ASP A 107 8.96 -13.03 -7.34
C ASP A 107 8.91 -11.75 -8.22
N LEU A 108 9.99 -10.98 -8.29
CA LEU A 108 10.12 -9.82 -9.17
C LEU A 108 10.14 -10.22 -10.65
N GLU A 109 10.81 -11.32 -11.02
CA GLU A 109 10.78 -11.86 -12.38
C GLU A 109 9.35 -12.24 -12.81
N THR A 110 8.55 -12.78 -11.87
CA THR A 110 7.13 -13.08 -12.12
C THR A 110 6.33 -11.82 -12.46
N ILE A 111 6.58 -10.72 -11.75
CA ILE A 111 5.93 -9.43 -12.03
C ILE A 111 6.43 -8.85 -13.36
N GLU A 112 7.74 -8.88 -13.58
CA GLU A 112 8.38 -8.36 -14.79
C GLU A 112 7.76 -8.97 -16.04
N GLN A 113 7.62 -10.30 -16.06
CA GLN A 113 6.99 -11.02 -17.16
C GLN A 113 5.50 -10.67 -17.31
N HIS A 114 4.77 -10.52 -16.20
CA HIS A 114 3.35 -10.12 -16.25
C HIS A 114 3.17 -8.74 -16.88
N LEU A 115 4.06 -7.79 -16.55
CA LEU A 115 4.02 -6.40 -17.00
C LEU A 115 4.61 -6.18 -18.40
N ASN A 116 5.21 -7.18 -19.04
CA ASN A 116 5.89 -7.04 -20.33
C ASN A 116 5.04 -6.40 -21.43
N LEU A 117 3.75 -6.77 -21.51
CA LEU A 117 2.79 -6.20 -22.48
C LEU A 117 1.63 -5.49 -21.77
N ARG A 118 1.83 -5.05 -20.52
CA ARG A 118 0.75 -4.48 -19.69
C ARG A 118 1.17 -3.20 -19.00
N SER A 119 0.27 -2.22 -19.00
CA SER A 119 0.46 -1.00 -18.21
C SER A 119 0.03 -1.16 -16.75
N PHE A 120 -0.86 -2.11 -16.46
CA PHE A 120 -1.44 -2.38 -15.14
C PHE A 120 -1.53 -3.87 -14.88
N PHE A 121 -1.70 -4.26 -13.61
CA PHE A 121 -1.85 -5.67 -13.25
C PHE A 121 -3.15 -6.29 -13.74
N VAL A 122 -4.24 -5.53 -13.74
CA VAL A 122 -5.58 -5.97 -14.14
C VAL A 122 -6.23 -4.90 -15.01
N GLY A 123 -6.77 -5.30 -16.16
CA GLY A 123 -7.46 -4.39 -17.07
C GLY A 123 -6.57 -3.26 -17.61
N TYR A 124 -7.14 -2.06 -17.72
CA TYR A 124 -6.53 -0.90 -18.37
C TYR A 124 -6.49 0.36 -17.50
N LYS A 125 -6.70 0.20 -16.19
CA LYS A 125 -6.68 1.27 -15.18
C LYS A 125 -5.98 0.77 -13.93
N ILE A 126 -5.65 1.69 -13.02
CA ILE A 126 -5.16 1.34 -11.68
C ILE A 126 -6.27 0.59 -10.93
N THR A 127 -5.91 -0.57 -10.38
CA THR A 127 -6.80 -1.46 -9.64
C THR A 127 -6.27 -1.75 -8.24
N ALA A 128 -7.03 -2.52 -7.43
CA ALA A 128 -6.55 -2.99 -6.14
C ALA A 128 -5.23 -3.78 -6.24
N ALA A 129 -5.00 -4.49 -7.34
CA ALA A 129 -3.75 -5.20 -7.61
C ALA A 129 -2.54 -4.24 -7.68
N ASP A 130 -2.67 -3.16 -8.45
CA ASP A 130 -1.60 -2.17 -8.59
C ASP A 130 -1.31 -1.48 -7.25
N ILE A 131 -2.37 -1.16 -6.48
CA ILE A 131 -2.26 -0.55 -5.15
C ILE A 131 -1.48 -1.46 -4.19
N ALA A 132 -1.85 -2.75 -4.13
CA ALA A 132 -1.21 -3.72 -3.26
C ALA A 132 0.26 -3.94 -3.62
N VAL A 133 0.55 -4.22 -4.88
CA VAL A 133 1.92 -4.50 -5.33
C VAL A 133 2.81 -3.27 -5.13
N TRP A 134 2.34 -2.07 -5.50
CA TRP A 134 3.17 -0.87 -5.42
C TRP A 134 3.51 -0.55 -3.97
N GLY A 135 2.51 -0.63 -3.09
CA GLY A 135 2.70 -0.41 -1.67
C GLY A 135 3.69 -1.40 -1.04
N ALA A 136 3.60 -2.69 -1.39
CA ALA A 136 4.53 -3.70 -0.91
C ALA A 136 5.97 -3.44 -1.37
N LEU A 137 6.17 -3.09 -2.65
CA LEU A 137 7.49 -2.73 -3.16
C LEU A 137 8.04 -1.44 -2.51
N ARG A 138 7.18 -0.42 -2.30
CA ARG A 138 7.56 0.83 -1.62
C ARG A 138 8.02 0.58 -0.18
N ALA A 139 7.38 -0.36 0.52
CA ALA A 139 7.70 -0.75 1.88
C ALA A 139 9.00 -1.57 1.99
N ASN A 140 9.45 -2.19 0.89
CA ASN A 140 10.61 -3.06 0.90
C ASN A 140 11.92 -2.27 0.65
N PRO A 141 12.84 -2.21 1.63
CA PRO A 141 14.07 -1.43 1.50
C PRO A 141 15.01 -1.92 0.38
N VAL A 142 14.90 -3.18 -0.04
CA VAL A 142 15.70 -3.74 -1.14
C VAL A 142 15.38 -3.05 -2.47
N MET A 143 14.12 -2.63 -2.65
CA MET A 143 13.62 -2.12 -3.92
C MET A 143 14.24 -0.78 -4.35
N GLY A 144 14.75 0.02 -3.43
CA GLY A 144 15.37 1.31 -3.78
C GLY A 144 16.50 1.16 -4.80
N SER A 145 17.37 0.15 -4.63
CA SER A 145 18.45 -0.14 -5.59
C SER A 145 17.96 -0.79 -6.88
N VAL A 146 16.96 -1.67 -6.78
CA VAL A 146 16.36 -2.39 -7.90
C VAL A 146 15.72 -1.42 -8.89
N ILE A 147 14.91 -0.49 -8.39
CA ILE A 147 14.22 0.54 -9.19
C ILE A 147 15.24 1.54 -9.75
N LYS A 148 16.18 2.04 -8.91
CA LYS A 148 17.19 3.01 -9.35
C LYS A 148 18.05 2.49 -10.51
N ASN A 149 18.44 1.21 -10.44
CA ASN A 149 19.30 0.60 -11.46
C ASN A 149 18.50 -0.07 -12.59
N SER A 150 17.17 0.02 -12.58
CA SER A 150 16.29 -0.60 -13.58
C SER A 150 16.58 -2.08 -13.82
N VAL A 151 16.84 -2.85 -12.74
CA VAL A 151 17.16 -4.29 -12.82
C VAL A 151 16.04 -5.07 -13.53
N TYR A 152 14.79 -4.67 -13.28
CA TYR A 152 13.58 -5.16 -13.94
C TYR A 152 12.90 -3.97 -14.61
N ILE A 153 12.97 -3.91 -15.95
CA ILE A 153 12.63 -2.69 -16.70
C ILE A 153 11.12 -2.40 -16.68
N ASN A 154 10.28 -3.43 -16.80
CA ASN A 154 8.83 -3.28 -16.78
C ASN A 154 8.31 -2.95 -15.38
N VAL A 155 8.85 -3.59 -14.34
CA VAL A 155 8.59 -3.24 -12.93
C VAL A 155 8.97 -1.78 -12.69
N THR A 156 10.16 -1.36 -13.11
CA THR A 156 10.66 0.01 -12.89
C THR A 156 9.78 1.04 -13.58
N ARG A 157 9.46 0.82 -14.86
CA ARG A 157 8.56 1.69 -15.63
C ARG A 157 7.19 1.82 -14.96
N TRP A 158 6.57 0.69 -14.59
CA TRP A 158 5.26 0.68 -13.94
C TRP A 158 5.29 1.36 -12.57
N TYR A 159 6.33 1.09 -11.78
CA TYR A 159 6.51 1.68 -10.45
C TYR A 159 6.64 3.20 -10.51
N GLN A 160 7.48 3.71 -11.42
CA GLN A 160 7.67 5.15 -11.63
C GLN A 160 6.42 5.84 -12.18
N PHE A 161 5.69 5.16 -13.07
CA PHE A 161 4.40 5.67 -13.54
C PHE A 161 3.42 5.88 -12.38
N LEU A 162 3.27 4.88 -11.50
CA LEU A 162 2.42 5.01 -10.31
C LEU A 162 2.96 6.04 -9.31
N GLU A 163 4.28 6.09 -9.11
CA GLU A 163 4.91 7.06 -8.19
C GLU A 163 4.72 8.51 -8.65
N SER A 164 4.49 8.76 -9.94
CA SER A 164 4.14 10.10 -10.45
C SER A 164 2.73 10.56 -10.08
N ASP A 165 1.85 9.64 -9.69
CA ASP A 165 0.52 9.95 -9.16
C ASP A 165 0.63 10.26 -7.66
N LYS A 166 0.12 11.43 -7.26
CA LYS A 166 0.17 11.92 -5.88
C LYS A 166 -0.46 10.97 -4.86
N ARG A 167 -1.45 10.19 -5.29
CA ARG A 167 -2.10 9.17 -4.45
C ARG A 167 -1.14 8.05 -4.02
N PHE A 168 0.00 7.92 -4.69
CA PHE A 168 1.10 7.04 -4.32
C PHE A 168 2.34 7.81 -3.84
N GLY A 169 2.90 8.66 -4.71
CA GLY A 169 4.21 9.27 -4.50
C GLY A 169 4.30 10.19 -3.28
N GLU A 170 3.19 10.86 -2.92
CA GLU A 170 3.17 11.78 -1.77
C GLU A 170 2.97 11.06 -0.42
N MET A 171 2.63 9.76 -0.42
CA MET A 171 2.34 9.00 0.81
C MET A 171 3.54 8.92 1.76
N ALA A 172 4.76 8.80 1.24
CA ALA A 172 5.97 8.79 2.05
C ALA A 172 6.25 10.16 2.72
N THR A 173 5.98 11.25 2.00
CA THR A 173 6.12 12.61 2.52
C THR A 173 5.05 12.91 3.57
N LEU A 174 3.81 12.48 3.31
CA LEU A 174 2.69 12.60 4.26
C LEU A 174 3.01 11.88 5.58
N LEU A 175 3.48 10.63 5.51
CA LEU A 175 3.89 9.86 6.68
C LEU A 175 5.01 10.57 7.45
N SER A 176 6.08 10.96 6.74
CA SER A 176 7.27 11.56 7.37
C SER A 176 6.92 12.86 8.09
N SER A 177 6.10 13.71 7.46
CA SER A 177 5.64 14.98 8.03
C SER A 177 4.75 14.74 9.25
N SER A 178 3.81 13.79 9.16
CA SER A 178 2.91 13.46 10.26
C SER A 178 3.66 12.90 11.48
N LEU A 179 4.65 12.03 11.26
CA LEU A 179 5.50 11.53 12.34
C LEU A 179 6.37 12.62 12.98
N ALA A 180 6.82 13.61 12.19
CA ALA A 180 7.57 14.75 12.73
C ALA A 180 6.69 15.61 13.66
N GLU A 181 5.44 15.88 13.26
CA GLU A 181 4.48 16.63 14.09
C GLU A 181 4.11 15.86 15.37
N LEU A 182 3.90 14.54 15.30
CA LEU A 182 3.66 13.71 16.49
C LEU A 182 4.83 13.76 17.48
N LYS A 183 6.07 13.76 16.98
CA LYS A 183 7.26 13.90 17.83
C LYS A 183 7.40 15.29 18.46
N LYS A 184 6.92 16.34 17.80
CA LYS A 184 6.90 17.70 18.36
C LYS A 184 5.84 17.82 19.45
N ALA A 185 4.65 17.26 19.23
CA ALA A 185 3.55 17.29 20.18
C ALA A 185 3.80 16.44 21.45
N ALA A 186 4.68 15.43 21.36
CA ALA A 186 5.09 14.61 22.49
C ALA A 186 6.22 15.22 23.36
N LYS A 187 6.77 16.37 22.95
CA LYS A 187 7.75 17.14 23.72
C LYS A 187 7.07 18.25 24.51
#